data_AF-A0A1A2PPY3-F1
#
_entry.id   AF-A0A1A2PPY3-F1
#
_cell.length_a   1.000
_cell.length_b   1.000
_cell.length_c   1.000
_cell.angle_alpha   90.00
_cell.angle_beta   90.00
_cell.angle_gamma   90.00
#
_symmetry.space_group_name_H-M   'P 1'
#
loop_
_entity.id
_entity.type
_entity.pdbx_description
1 polymer ?
#
loop_
_entity_poly.entity_id
_entity_poly.type
_entity_poly.pdbx_seq_one_letter_code
_entity_poly.pdbx_strand_id
1 'polypeptide(L)'
;MTDNRYGPLTFAVAILHVFVVDFVTWLFVLPMWPLVFVVLPAALVYIGVGALVARGPGRIGQIGRGMMLGSLSGPLSLLIFIPAFAIANAIGPI
;
A
#
# COMPACT_ATOMS: atom_id res chain seq x y z
N MET A 1 23.93 -2.40 20.86
CA MET A 1 22.96 -1.47 20.27
C MET A 1 21.73 -2.29 19.90
N THR A 2 20.59 -2.08 20.55
CA THR A 2 19.33 -2.71 20.13
C THR A 2 18.93 -2.09 18.80
N ASP A 3 19.35 -2.72 17.71
CA ASP A 3 19.05 -2.25 16.37
C ASP A 3 17.54 -2.47 16.14
N ASN A 4 16.74 -1.46 16.49
CA ASN A 4 15.30 -1.54 16.39
C ASN A 4 14.93 -1.62 14.91
N ARG A 5 14.65 -2.84 14.41
CA ARG A 5 14.32 -3.07 12.99
C ARG A 5 13.10 -2.27 12.53
N TYR A 6 12.20 -1.93 13.45
CA TYR A 6 10.98 -1.15 13.24
C TYR A 6 11.00 0.10 14.13
N GLY A 7 11.60 1.17 13.62
CA GLY A 7 11.73 2.44 14.34
C GLY A 7 10.65 3.47 13.98
N PRO A 8 10.66 4.65 14.63
CA PRO A 8 9.76 5.77 14.29
C PRO A 8 9.85 6.17 12.81
N LEU A 9 11.02 6.00 12.20
CA LEU A 9 11.23 6.26 10.78
C LEU A 9 10.42 5.30 9.89
N THR A 10 10.39 4.00 10.22
CA THR A 10 9.56 3.02 9.50
C THR A 10 8.09 3.41 9.53
N PHE A 11 7.61 3.87 10.68
CA PHE A 11 6.23 4.32 10.86
C PHE A 11 5.92 5.57 10.04
N ALA A 12 6.78 6.60 10.12
CA ALA A 12 6.61 7.83 9.35
C ALA A 12 6.59 7.57 7.83
N VAL A 13 7.51 6.73 7.35
CA VAL A 13 7.56 6.34 5.94
C VAL A 13 6.33 5.54 5.55
N ALA A 14 5.86 4.63 6.41
CA ALA A 14 4.65 3.85 6.15
C ALA A 14 3.43 4.76 6.00
N ILE A 15 3.17 5.67 6.95
CA ILE A 15 2.02 6.60 6.88
C ILE A 15 2.08 7.45 5.61
N LEU A 16 3.25 7.97 5.25
CA LEU A 16 3.40 8.75 4.02
C LEU A 16 2.99 7.94 2.80
N HIS A 17 3.43 6.68 2.72
CA HIS A 17 3.08 5.79 1.62
C HIS A 17 1.60 5.41 1.63
N VAL A 18 1.01 5.10 2.79
CA VAL A 18 -0.43 4.86 2.93
C VAL A 18 -1.19 6.06 2.39
N PHE A 19 -0.86 7.26 2.83
CA PHE A 19 -1.53 8.49 2.39
C PHE A 19 -1.47 8.66 0.87
N VAL A 20 -0.27 8.53 0.27
CA VAL A 20 -0.12 8.70 -1.18
C VAL A 20 -0.85 7.61 -1.96
N VAL A 21 -0.72 6.35 -1.54
CA VAL A 21 -1.29 5.21 -2.25
C VAL A 21 -2.82 5.22 -2.16
N ASP A 22 -3.38 5.46 -0.98
CA ASP A 22 -4.82 5.58 -0.83
C ASP A 22 -5.35 6.82 -1.57
N PHE A 23 -4.69 7.98 -1.44
CA PHE A 23 -5.09 9.16 -2.21
C PHE A 23 -5.14 8.90 -3.71
N VAL A 24 -4.12 8.25 -4.27
CA VAL A 24 -4.10 7.88 -5.70
C VAL A 24 -5.21 6.88 -6.04
N THR A 25 -5.39 5.86 -5.20
CA THR A 25 -6.37 4.80 -5.40
C THR A 25 -7.79 5.36 -5.45
N TRP A 26 -8.16 6.19 -4.48
CA TRP A 26 -9.50 6.73 -4.36
C TRP A 26 -9.79 7.85 -5.36
N LEU A 27 -8.82 8.73 -5.62
CA LEU A 27 -9.05 9.92 -6.45
C LEU A 27 -8.90 9.67 -7.96
N PHE A 28 -8.07 8.69 -8.36
CA PHE A 28 -7.78 8.42 -9.77
C PHE A 28 -8.14 6.99 -10.19
N VAL A 29 -7.75 5.97 -9.43
CA VAL A 29 -7.87 4.58 -9.87
C VAL A 29 -9.33 4.10 -9.88
N LEU A 30 -10.11 4.41 -8.84
CA LEU A 30 -11.52 4.02 -8.79
C LEU A 30 -12.41 4.76 -9.80
N PRO A 31 -12.32 6.09 -9.96
CA PRO A 31 -13.07 6.79 -10.99
C PRO A 31 -12.68 6.37 -12.41
N MET A 32 -11.42 6.01 -12.62
CA MET A 32 -10.88 5.56 -13.90
C MET A 32 -10.54 4.07 -13.83
N TRP A 33 -11.57 3.23 -13.67
CA TRP A 33 -11.47 1.77 -13.50
C TRP A 33 -10.37 1.05 -14.32
N PRO A 34 -10.14 1.38 -15.61
CA PRO A 34 -9.06 0.75 -16.39
C PRO A 34 -7.65 0.93 -15.81
N LEU A 35 -7.40 1.97 -15.00
CA LEU A 35 -6.11 2.21 -14.36
C LEU A 35 -5.73 1.13 -13.35
N VAL A 36 -6.69 0.38 -12.80
CA VAL A 36 -6.42 -0.73 -11.86
C VAL A 36 -5.44 -1.72 -12.49
N PHE A 37 -5.58 -2.04 -13.78
CA PHE A 37 -4.74 -3.00 -14.47
C PHE A 37 -3.29 -2.54 -14.66
N VAL A 38 -3.02 -1.24 -14.54
CA VAL A 38 -1.67 -0.66 -14.66
C VAL A 38 -1.08 -0.37 -13.28
N VAL A 39 -1.87 0.24 -12.41
CA VAL A 39 -1.43 0.67 -11.08
C VAL A 39 -1.23 -0.51 -10.14
N LEU A 40 -2.06 -1.56 -10.22
CA LEU A 40 -1.92 -2.73 -9.36
C LEU A 40 -0.60 -3.49 -9.61
N PRO A 41 -0.21 -3.85 -10.86
CA PRO A 41 1.10 -4.44 -11.11
C PRO A 41 2.26 -3.51 -10.71
N ALA A 42 2.16 -2.21 -11.02
CA ALA A 42 3.19 -1.24 -10.64
C ALA A 42 3.37 -1.15 -9.11
N ALA A 43 2.28 -1.16 -8.35
CA ALA A 43 2.31 -1.17 -6.90
C ALA A 43 2.97 -2.45 -6.34
N LEU A 44 2.66 -3.62 -6.90
CA LEU A 44 3.29 -4.89 -6.51
C LEU A 44 4.81 -4.88 -6.77
N VAL A 45 5.24 -4.35 -7.93
CA VAL A 45 6.66 -4.15 -8.24
C VAL A 45 7.30 -3.23 -7.21
N TYR A 46 6.65 -2.11 -6.89
CA TYR A 46 7.15 -1.15 -5.91
C TYR A 46 7.26 -1.73 -4.49
N ILE A 47 6.29 -2.55 -4.06
CA ILE A 47 6.37 -3.32 -2.82
C ILE A 47 7.58 -4.24 -2.84
N GLY A 48 7.85 -4.91 -3.96
CA GLY A 48 9.05 -5.73 -4.16
C GLY A 48 10.35 -4.93 -4.02
N VAL A 49 10.39 -3.71 -4.56
CA VAL A 49 11.52 -2.78 -4.37
C VAL A 49 11.68 -2.41 -2.89
N GLY A 50 10.58 -2.06 -2.21
CA GLY A 50 10.58 -1.81 -0.77
C GLY A 50 11.11 -3.00 0.04
N ALA A 51 10.70 -4.22 -0.32
CA ALA A 51 11.18 -5.46 0.30
C ALA A 51 12.67 -5.69 0.07
N LEU A 52 13.21 -5.31 -1.09
CA LEU A 52 14.64 -5.37 -1.37
C LEU A 52 15.41 -4.35 -0.53
N VAL A 53 14.93 -3.10 -0.48
CA VAL A 53 15.52 -2.02 0.33
C VAL A 53 15.47 -2.37 1.83
N ALA A 54 14.42 -3.06 2.27
CA ALA A 54 14.25 -3.52 3.66
C ALA A 54 15.34 -4.51 4.13
N ARG A 55 16.11 -5.10 3.20
CA ARG A 55 17.25 -5.96 3.51
C ARG A 55 18.50 -5.17 3.91
N GLY A 56 18.52 -3.86 3.66
CA GLY A 56 19.63 -3.00 4.04
C GLY A 56 19.79 -2.83 5.55
N PRO A 57 21.01 -2.51 6.03
CA PRO A 57 21.25 -2.28 7.45
C PRO A 57 20.71 -0.92 7.93
N GLY A 58 20.40 -0.83 9.23
CA GLY A 58 20.06 0.42 9.92
C GLY A 58 18.88 1.19 9.30
N ARG A 59 19.08 2.49 9.07
CA ARG A 59 18.03 3.42 8.58
C ARG A 59 17.50 3.06 7.19
N ILE A 60 18.35 2.56 6.29
CA ILE A 60 17.92 2.16 4.94
C ILE A 60 16.93 1.00 5.02
N GLY A 61 17.22 -0.01 5.86
CA GLY A 61 16.29 -1.10 6.11
C GLY A 61 14.97 -0.65 6.74
N GLN A 62 15.01 0.33 7.65
CA GLN A 62 13.81 0.92 8.25
C GLN A 62 12.93 1.63 7.21
N ILE A 63 13.53 2.37 6.28
CA ILE A 63 12.83 3.03 5.17
C ILE A 63 12.17 1.98 4.28
N GLY A 64 12.92 0.97 3.82
CA GLY A 64 12.39 -0.08 2.95
C GLY A 64 11.21 -0.83 3.58
N ARG A 65 11.25 -1.12 4.88
CA ARG A 65 10.13 -1.71 5.62
C ARG A 65 8.91 -0.78 5.63
N GLY A 66 9.13 0.52 5.81
CA GLY A 66 8.07 1.52 5.81
C GLY A 66 7.41 1.64 4.44
N MET A 67 8.22 1.69 3.37
CA MET A 67 7.75 1.70 1.99
C MET A 67 6.91 0.46 1.70
N MET A 68 7.41 -0.72 2.05
CA MET A 68 6.72 -2.00 1.82
C MET A 68 5.38 -2.05 2.55
N LEU A 69 5.37 -1.72 3.85
CA LEU A 69 4.15 -1.76 4.68
C LEU A 69 3.13 -0.72 4.23
N GLY A 70 3.57 0.51 3.96
CA GLY A 70 2.66 1.57 3.54
C GLY A 70 2.10 1.33 2.14
N SER A 71 2.89 0.77 1.22
CA SER A 71 2.42 0.49 -0.14
C SER A 71 1.46 -0.69 -0.23
N LEU A 72 1.41 -1.55 0.80
CA LEU A 72 0.43 -2.63 0.88
C LEU A 72 -1.01 -2.12 1.12
N SER A 73 -1.19 -0.88 1.61
CA SER A 73 -2.54 -0.38 1.94
C SER A 73 -3.46 -0.33 0.72
N GLY A 74 -2.98 0.17 -0.43
CA GLY A 74 -3.79 0.26 -1.66
C GLY A 74 -4.27 -1.09 -2.19
N PRO A 75 -3.38 -2.06 -2.44
CA PRO A 75 -3.80 -3.39 -2.86
C PRO A 75 -4.74 -4.07 -1.86
N LEU A 76 -4.47 -3.94 -0.54
CA LEU A 76 -5.33 -4.51 0.49
C LEU A 76 -6.69 -3.82 0.56
N SER A 77 -6.74 -2.49 0.43
CA SER A 77 -7.99 -1.73 0.45
C SER A 77 -8.86 -2.09 -0.74
N LEU A 78 -8.29 -2.22 -1.94
CA LEU A 78 -9.00 -2.74 -3.12
C LEU A 78 -9.46 -4.17 -2.93
N LEU A 79 -8.61 -5.05 -2.41
CA LEU A 79 -8.93 -6.46 -2.18
C LEU A 79 -10.12 -6.63 -1.23
N ILE A 80 -10.27 -5.77 -0.22
CA ILE A 80 -11.38 -5.79 0.73
C ILE A 80 -12.61 -5.06 0.18
N PHE A 81 -12.41 -3.88 -0.44
CA PHE A 81 -13.49 -3.02 -0.87
C PHE A 81 -14.27 -3.59 -2.06
N ILE A 82 -13.58 -4.15 -3.07
CA ILE A 82 -14.22 -4.72 -4.26
C ILE A 82 -15.25 -5.81 -3.90
N PRO A 83 -14.91 -6.86 -3.11
CA PRO A 83 -15.89 -7.87 -2.73
C PRO A 83 -16.98 -7.32 -1.81
N ALA A 84 -16.63 -6.45 -0.84
CA ALA A 84 -17.63 -5.84 0.04
C ALA A 84 -18.66 -5.03 -0.76
N PHE A 85 -18.20 -4.25 -1.75
CA PHE A 85 -19.05 -3.49 -2.65
C PHE A 85 -19.92 -4.40 -3.53
N ALA A 86 -19.35 -5.48 -4.08
CA ALA A 86 -20.10 -6.44 -4.89
C ALA A 86 -21.23 -7.12 -4.08
N ILE A 87 -20.94 -7.52 -2.84
CA ILE A 87 -21.93 -8.09 -1.93
C ILE A 87 -23.03 -7.08 -1.61
N ALA A 88 -22.66 -5.83 -1.29
CA ALA A 88 -23.63 -4.77 -1.01
C ALA A 88 -24.56 -4.48 -2.20
N ASN A 89 -24.03 -4.46 -3.43
CA ASN A 89 -24.85 -4.28 -4.64
C ASN A 89 -25.77 -5.48 -4.90
N ALA A 90 -25.33 -6.70 -4.58
CA ALA A 90 -26.12 -7.92 -4.77
C ALA A 90 -27.32 -8.01 -3.81
N ILE A 91 -27.22 -7.40 -2.62
CA ILE A 91 -28.30 -7.41 -1.61
C ILE A 91 -29.36 -6.34 -1.93
N GLY A 92 -29.06 -5.37 -2.82
CA GLY A 92 -29.94 -4.24 -3.15
C GLY A 92 -29.89 -3.14 -2.08
N PRO A 93 -30.46 -1.94 -2.34
CA PRO A 93 -30.59 -0.91 -1.30
C PRO A 93 -31.45 -1.47 -0.16
N ILE A 94 -30.86 -1.54 1.04
CA ILE A 94 -31.63 -1.72 2.28
C ILE A 94 -32.55 -0.52 2.54
#